data_AF-A0A4R3VU52-F1
#
_entry.id   AF-A0A4R3VU52-F1
#
_cell.length_a   1.000
_cell.length_b   1.000
_cell.length_c   1.000
_cell.angle_alpha   90.00
_cell.angle_beta   90.00
_cell.angle_gamma   90.00
#
_symmetry.space_group_name_H-M   'P 1'
#
loop_
_entity.id
_entity.type
_entity.pdbx_description
1 polymer ?
#
loop_
_entity_poly.entity_id
_entity_poly.type
_entity_poly.pdbx_seq_one_letter_code
_entity_poly.pdbx_strand_id
1 'polypeptide(L)'
;MIFRIICLVLFSLRVCGQTFNGAPLQGMGNTGLAAESIYSITNNAAGIANLPSLTTAIAYQPHFMSGKLRTQAMYLAVPTRKIGTLGWGIRNYGIVQVSSFLTSSLAYARSFGGIISTSFSANYHRYTVRDYLGDFVKSRISQSTLGICP
;
A
#
# COMPACT_ATOMS: atom_id res chain seq x y z
N MET A 1 -10.77 -37.42 -19.11
CA MET A 1 -9.49 -36.74 -18.81
C MET A 1 -9.62 -35.22 -18.74
N ILE A 2 -10.35 -34.57 -19.66
CA ILE A 2 -10.60 -33.11 -19.66
C ILE A 2 -11.15 -32.57 -18.32
N PHE A 3 -12.09 -33.27 -17.67
CA PHE A 3 -12.66 -32.85 -16.37
C PHE A 3 -11.60 -32.76 -15.24
N ARG A 4 -10.65 -33.71 -15.19
CA ARG A 4 -9.55 -33.71 -14.20
C ARG A 4 -8.58 -32.54 -14.42
N ILE A 5 -8.32 -32.18 -15.68
CA ILE A 5 -7.46 -31.04 -16.06
C ILE A 5 -8.15 -29.72 -15.68
N ILE A 6 -9.45 -29.59 -15.95
CA ILE A 6 -10.25 -28.42 -15.57
C ILE A 6 -10.29 -28.25 -14.04
N CYS A 7 -10.50 -29.32 -13.27
CA CYS A 7 -10.47 -29.25 -11.80
C CYS A 7 -9.08 -28.84 -11.26
N LEU A 8 -7.99 -29.31 -11.86
CA LEU A 8 -6.62 -28.92 -11.48
C LEU A 8 -6.33 -27.45 -11.76
N VAL A 9 -6.80 -26.92 -12.90
CA VAL A 9 -6.64 -25.50 -13.25
C VAL A 9 -7.47 -24.62 -12.31
N LEU A 10 -8.71 -25.01 -11.99
CA LEU A 10 -9.59 -24.24 -11.10
C LEU A 10 -9.11 -24.19 -9.64
N PHE A 11 -8.47 -25.26 -9.14
CA PHE A 11 -7.90 -25.29 -7.77
C PHE A 11 -6.60 -24.47 -7.64
N SER A 12 -5.93 -24.16 -8.76
CA SER A 12 -4.63 -23.47 -8.77
C SER A 12 -4.73 -21.94 -8.86
N LEU A 13 -5.93 -21.40 -9.09
CA LEU A 13 -6.16 -19.97 -9.22
C LEU A 13 -6.28 -19.31 -7.85
N ARG A 14 -5.14 -19.13 -7.17
CA ARG A 14 -5.06 -18.08 -6.15
C ARG A 14 -5.10 -16.73 -6.85
N VAL A 15 -6.22 -16.03 -6.74
CA VAL A 15 -6.29 -14.60 -7.09
C VAL A 15 -5.47 -13.84 -6.04
N CYS A 16 -4.19 -13.66 -6.34
CA CYS A 16 -3.33 -12.75 -5.58
C CYS A 16 -3.57 -11.34 -6.11
N GLY A 17 -4.25 -10.50 -5.32
CA GLY A 17 -4.27 -9.06 -5.62
C GLY A 17 -2.84 -8.53 -5.66
N GLN A 18 -2.50 -7.71 -6.67
CA GLN A 18 -1.18 -7.10 -6.74
C GLN A 18 -0.94 -6.22 -5.52
N THR A 19 -0.02 -6.63 -4.65
CA THR A 19 0.50 -5.74 -3.63
C THR A 19 1.37 -4.72 -4.34
N PHE A 20 1.00 -3.43 -4.24
CA PHE A 20 1.84 -2.38 -4.81
C PHE A 20 3.22 -2.46 -4.15
N ASN A 21 4.29 -2.19 -4.88
CA ASN A 21 5.62 -2.02 -4.33
C ASN A 21 6.34 -0.94 -5.15
N GLY A 22 7.42 -0.40 -4.59
CA GLY A 22 8.23 0.56 -5.32
C GLY A 22 8.65 0.00 -6.68
N ALA A 23 8.81 0.88 -7.67
CA ALA A 23 9.17 0.49 -9.03
C ALA A 23 10.34 -0.52 -9.12
N PRO A 24 11.43 -0.41 -8.31
CA PRO A 24 12.51 -1.40 -8.35
C PRO A 24 12.05 -2.81 -7.99
N LEU A 25 11.28 -2.98 -6.91
CA LEU A 25 10.80 -4.30 -6.48
C LEU A 25 9.76 -4.84 -7.45
N GLN A 26 8.96 -3.97 -8.07
CA GLN A 26 7.96 -4.37 -9.04
C GLN A 26 8.59 -4.82 -10.37
N GLY A 27 9.66 -4.15 -10.81
CA GLY A 27 10.47 -4.57 -11.96
C GLY A 27 11.13 -5.93 -11.74
N MET A 28 11.45 -6.29 -10.49
CA MET A 28 11.97 -7.61 -10.10
C MET A 28 10.88 -8.68 -9.93
N GLY A 29 9.65 -8.43 -10.39
CA GLY A 29 8.54 -9.39 -10.24
C GLY A 29 8.11 -9.59 -8.78
N ASN A 30 8.23 -8.54 -7.94
CA ASN A 30 7.88 -8.55 -6.53
C ASN A 30 8.76 -9.46 -5.63
N THR A 31 9.97 -9.80 -6.08
CA THR A 31 10.91 -10.67 -5.34
C THR A 31 11.76 -9.94 -4.29
N GLY A 32 11.37 -8.71 -3.93
CA GLY A 32 12.13 -7.80 -3.08
C GLY A 32 12.23 -8.13 -1.58
N LEU A 33 12.03 -9.38 -1.15
CA LEU A 33 12.01 -9.74 0.27
C LEU A 33 13.39 -9.64 0.95
N ALA A 34 14.46 -9.89 0.21
CA ALA A 34 15.84 -9.77 0.67
C ALA A 34 16.53 -8.48 0.20
N ALA A 35 15.80 -7.60 -0.49
CA ALA A 35 16.37 -6.36 -0.98
C ALA A 35 16.60 -5.37 0.17
N GLU A 36 17.79 -4.80 0.26
CA GLU A 36 18.09 -3.69 1.17
C GLU A 36 17.74 -2.38 0.48
N SER A 37 16.56 -1.83 0.78
CA SER A 37 16.11 -0.58 0.18
C SER A 37 15.03 0.07 1.03
N ILE A 38 14.77 1.35 0.79
CA ILE A 38 13.64 2.05 1.40
C ILE A 38 12.28 1.43 1.03
N TYR A 39 12.17 0.81 -0.14
CA TYR A 39 10.94 0.15 -0.59
C TYR A 39 10.64 -1.14 0.19
N SER A 40 11.61 -1.66 0.93
CA SER A 40 11.46 -2.87 1.71
C SER A 40 10.51 -2.68 2.91
N ILE A 41 10.20 -1.43 3.29
CA ILE A 41 9.20 -1.10 4.34
C ILE A 41 7.86 -1.84 4.11
N THR A 42 7.45 -2.09 2.86
CA THR A 42 6.15 -2.73 2.55
C THR A 42 6.19 -4.25 2.39
N ASN A 43 7.37 -4.84 2.13
CA ASN A 43 7.51 -6.30 1.97
C ASN A 43 8.23 -6.93 3.17
N ASN A 44 9.40 -6.40 3.52
CA ASN A 44 10.21 -6.86 4.63
C ASN A 44 10.96 -5.68 5.26
N ALA A 45 10.41 -5.15 6.35
CA ALA A 45 10.98 -3.99 7.04
C ALA A 45 12.41 -4.22 7.55
N ALA A 46 12.89 -5.47 7.68
CA ALA A 46 14.28 -5.74 8.09
C ALA A 46 15.30 -5.20 7.06
N GLY A 47 14.91 -5.05 5.80
CA GLY A 47 15.75 -4.50 4.74
C GLY A 47 16.14 -3.03 4.94
N ILE A 48 15.51 -2.29 5.88
CA ILE A 48 15.91 -0.91 6.18
C ILE A 48 17.00 -0.79 7.25
N ALA A 49 17.35 -1.89 7.91
CA ALA A 49 18.27 -1.89 9.06
C ALA A 49 19.65 -1.30 8.73
N ASN A 50 20.14 -1.52 7.51
CA ASN A 50 21.48 -1.17 7.06
C ASN A 50 21.53 0.06 6.14
N LEU A 51 20.49 0.91 6.13
CA LEU A 51 20.53 2.11 5.28
C LEU A 51 21.68 3.05 5.71
N PRO A 52 22.51 3.52 4.75
CA PRO A 52 23.70 4.31 5.06
C PRO A 52 23.36 5.74 5.50
N SER A 53 22.24 6.28 5.01
CA SER A 53 21.83 7.67 5.22
C SER A 53 20.31 7.83 5.22
N LEU A 54 19.84 8.98 5.73
CA LEU A 54 18.46 9.42 5.59
C LEU A 54 18.03 9.27 4.12
N THR A 55 16.98 8.50 3.89
CA THR A 55 16.49 8.21 2.54
C THR A 55 15.00 8.50 2.49
N THR A 56 14.58 9.10 1.39
CA THR A 56 13.17 9.36 1.09
C THR A 56 12.87 8.90 -0.32
N ALA A 57 11.69 8.33 -0.54
CA ALA A 57 11.26 7.90 -1.86
C ALA A 57 9.78 8.21 -2.07
N ILE A 58 9.44 8.58 -3.30
CA ILE A 58 8.06 8.74 -3.74
C ILE A 58 7.86 7.74 -4.88
N ALA A 59 6.71 7.08 -4.89
CA ALA A 59 6.36 6.10 -5.90
C ALA A 59 4.97 6.43 -6.46
N TYR A 60 4.85 6.39 -7.78
CA TYR A 60 3.62 6.64 -8.51
C TYR A 60 3.41 5.53 -9.53
N GLN A 61 2.25 4.88 -9.48
CA GLN A 61 1.87 3.84 -10.45
C GLN A 61 0.54 4.19 -11.10
N PRO A 62 0.53 4.55 -12.40
CA PRO A 62 -0.68 4.58 -13.20
C PRO A 62 -1.09 3.16 -13.62
N HIS A 63 -2.39 2.88 -13.72
CA HIS A 63 -2.90 1.63 -14.26
C HIS A 63 -3.35 1.81 -15.71
N PHE A 64 -2.74 1.08 -16.65
CA PHE A 64 -2.99 1.23 -18.09
C PHE A 64 -4.44 0.94 -18.50
N MET A 65 -5.11 0.00 -17.83
CA MET A 65 -6.49 -0.38 -18.16
C MET A 65 -7.55 0.58 -17.60
N SER A 66 -7.19 1.46 -16.65
CA SER A 66 -8.10 2.44 -16.08
C SER A 66 -7.34 3.68 -15.65
N GLY A 67 -7.39 4.73 -16.47
CA GLY A 67 -6.73 6.01 -16.20
C GLY A 67 -7.21 6.73 -14.94
N LYS A 68 -8.27 6.23 -14.29
CA LYS A 68 -8.80 6.74 -13.02
C LYS A 68 -8.22 6.01 -11.80
N LEU A 69 -7.63 4.82 -11.98
CA LEU A 69 -6.95 4.07 -10.93
C LEU A 69 -5.49 4.47 -10.85
N ARG A 70 -5.09 4.99 -9.68
CA ARG A 70 -3.70 5.36 -9.41
C ARG A 70 -3.29 4.91 -8.03
N THR A 71 -2.03 4.52 -7.92
CA THR A 71 -1.39 4.25 -6.63
C THR A 71 -0.31 5.29 -6.39
N GLN A 72 -0.33 5.88 -5.21
CA GLN A 72 0.66 6.84 -4.76
C GLN A 72 1.25 6.31 -3.45
N ALA A 73 2.57 6.35 -3.31
CA ALA A 73 3.20 6.12 -2.02
C ALA A 73 4.36 7.07 -1.78
N MET A 74 4.64 7.28 -0.51
CA MET A 74 5.79 8.01 -0.01
C MET A 74 6.41 7.20 1.12
N TYR A 75 7.73 7.21 1.17
CA TYR A 75 8.54 6.49 2.12
C TYR A 75 9.61 7.41 2.68
N LEU A 76 9.87 7.24 3.98
CA LEU A 76 10.90 7.93 4.74
C LEU A 76 11.60 6.90 5.60
N ALA A 77 12.93 6.86 5.55
CA ALA A 77 13.74 6.01 6.41
C ALA A 77 14.84 6.84 7.05
N VAL A 78 14.83 6.89 8.38
CA VAL A 78 15.75 7.65 9.22
C VAL A 78 16.66 6.65 9.95
N PRO A 79 17.88 6.40 9.45
CA PRO A 79 18.85 5.58 10.17
C PRO A 79 19.42 6.37 11.35
N THR A 80 19.50 5.74 12.50
CA THR A 80 20.10 6.31 13.71
C THR A 80 21.21 5.38 14.20
N ARG A 81 22.41 5.95 14.44
CA ARG A 81 23.63 5.17 14.70
C ARG A 81 23.58 4.25 15.91
N LYS A 82 22.72 4.51 16.90
CA LYS A 82 22.70 3.77 18.19
C LYS A 82 21.49 2.87 18.38
N ILE A 83 20.34 3.22 17.82
CA ILE A 83 19.09 2.51 18.06
C ILE A 83 18.59 1.77 16.82
N GLY A 84 19.05 2.05 15.61
CA GLY A 84 18.61 1.36 14.38
C GLY A 84 17.93 2.31 13.39
N THR A 85 17.14 1.77 12.47
CA THR A 85 16.49 2.56 11.42
C THR A 85 14.99 2.61 11.66
N LEU A 86 14.44 3.83 11.70
CA LEU A 86 13.01 4.06 11.71
C LEU A 86 12.54 4.26 10.27
N GLY A 87 11.51 3.53 9.88
CA GLY A 87 10.84 3.64 8.60
C GLY A 87 9.41 4.13 8.77
N TRP A 88 8.97 4.98 7.86
CA TRP A 88 7.58 5.36 7.72
C TRP A 88 7.19 5.31 6.24
N GLY A 89 6.07 4.69 5.94
CA GLY A 89 5.52 4.60 4.61
C GLY A 89 4.06 4.96 4.62
N ILE A 90 3.63 5.77 3.67
CA ILE A 90 2.21 6.04 3.43
C ILE A 90 1.88 5.70 1.99
N ARG A 91 0.72 5.10 1.79
CA ARG A 91 0.28 4.63 0.49
C ARG A 91 -1.20 4.84 0.33
N ASN A 92 -1.60 5.40 -0.80
CA ASN A 92 -2.98 5.53 -1.20
C ASN A 92 -3.22 4.78 -2.51
N TYR A 93 -4.13 3.81 -2.48
CA TYR A 93 -4.61 3.08 -3.64
C TYR A 93 -6.08 3.41 -3.86
N GLY A 94 -6.47 3.88 -5.05
CA GLY A 94 -7.89 4.15 -5.27
C GLY A 94 -8.23 4.79 -6.60
N ILE A 95 -9.53 5.01 -6.76
CA ILE A 95 -10.14 5.73 -7.88
C ILE A 95 -10.37 7.17 -7.46
N VAL A 96 -9.89 8.10 -8.26
CA VAL A 96 -10.12 9.54 -8.05
C VAL A 96 -11.62 9.80 -7.88
N GLN A 97 -11.99 10.47 -6.78
CA GLN A 97 -13.36 10.86 -6.39
C GLN A 97 -14.28 9.77 -5.80
N VAL A 98 -13.99 8.47 -5.94
CA VAL A 98 -14.93 7.41 -5.52
C VAL A 98 -14.45 6.64 -4.29
N SER A 99 -13.24 6.10 -4.33
CA SER A 99 -12.72 5.23 -3.29
C SER A 99 -11.23 5.45 -3.08
N SER A 100 -10.81 5.43 -1.81
CA SER A 100 -9.41 5.59 -1.44
C SER A 100 -9.10 4.62 -0.31
N PHE A 101 -8.06 3.82 -0.52
CA PHE A 101 -7.49 2.92 0.46
C PHE A 101 -6.14 3.46 0.90
N LEU A 102 -6.13 4.05 2.10
CA LEU A 102 -4.94 4.62 2.70
C LEU A 102 -4.33 3.61 3.66
N THR A 103 -3.06 3.27 3.45
CA THR A 103 -2.25 2.46 4.36
C THR A 103 -1.09 3.30 4.86
N SER A 104 -0.95 3.40 6.18
CA SER A 104 0.21 4.00 6.84
C SER A 104 0.96 2.90 7.59
N SER A 105 2.25 2.77 7.32
CA SER A 105 3.13 1.75 7.84
C SER A 105 4.24 2.41 8.62
N LEU A 106 4.37 2.10 9.90
CA LEU A 106 5.51 2.48 10.73
C LEU A 106 6.38 1.25 10.93
N ALA A 107 7.68 1.38 10.73
CA ALA A 107 8.64 0.29 10.85
C ALA A 107 9.82 0.73 11.71
N TYR A 108 10.39 -0.22 12.44
CA TYR A 108 11.64 -0.07 13.15
C TYR A 108 12.48 -1.31 12.88
N ALA A 109 13.70 -1.12 12.40
CA ALA A 109 14.59 -2.21 12.04
C ALA A 109 15.97 -2.03 12.66
N ARG A 110 16.60 -3.14 13.03
CA ARG A 110 17.93 -3.16 13.63
C ARG A 110 18.72 -4.34 13.15
N SER A 111 19.99 -4.10 12.82
CA SER A 111 20.96 -5.15 12.51
C SER A 111 21.76 -5.53 13.74
N PHE A 112 21.99 -6.83 13.90
CA PHE A 112 22.81 -7.44 14.94
C PHE A 112 24.04 -8.09 14.28
N GLY A 113 25.21 -7.56 14.59
CA GLY A 113 26.48 -8.10 14.11
C GLY A 113 26.67 -8.05 12.58
N GLY A 114 25.83 -7.32 11.84
CA GLY A 114 25.88 -7.25 10.38
C GLY A 114 25.43 -8.53 9.66
N ILE A 115 24.95 -9.54 10.39
CA ILE A 115 24.56 -10.85 9.83
C ILE A 115 23.05 -11.03 9.88
N ILE A 116 22.43 -10.65 11.01
CA ILE A 116 20.99 -10.82 11.22
C ILE A 116 20.35 -9.45 11.40
N SER A 117 19.32 -9.18 10.61
CA SER A 117 18.50 -7.97 10.73
C SER A 117 17.10 -8.35 11.14
N THR A 118 16.58 -7.70 12.18
CA THR A 118 15.20 -7.86 12.63
C THR A 118 14.44 -6.55 12.47
N SER A 119 13.12 -6.65 12.38
CA SER A 119 12.27 -5.47 12.33
C SER A 119 10.93 -5.72 13.00
N PHE A 120 10.36 -4.63 13.52
CA PHE A 120 8.98 -4.54 13.95
C PHE A 120 8.25 -3.55 13.05
N SER A 121 7.05 -3.91 12.58
CA SER A 121 6.24 -3.04 11.74
C SER A 121 4.79 -3.01 12.19
N ALA A 122 4.23 -1.83 12.30
CA ALA A 122 2.82 -1.59 12.57
C ALA A 122 2.16 -0.97 11.33
N ASN A 123 1.08 -1.59 10.86
CA ASN A 123 0.33 -1.13 9.69
C ASN A 123 -1.06 -0.67 10.11
N TYR A 124 -1.42 0.55 9.70
CA TYR A 124 -2.75 1.11 9.87
C TYR A 124 -3.42 1.22 8.50
N HIS A 125 -4.57 0.56 8.37
CA HIS A 125 -5.35 0.51 7.14
C HIS A 125 -6.65 1.27 7.30
N ARG A 126 -6.90 2.24 6.42
CA ARG A 126 -8.13 3.02 6.36
C ARG A 126 -8.76 2.90 4.99
N TYR A 127 -9.97 2.35 4.96
CA TYR A 127 -10.82 2.32 3.78
C TYR A 127 -11.78 3.49 3.81
N THR A 128 -11.91 4.24 2.73
CA THR A 128 -12.89 5.32 2.61
C THR A 128 -13.53 5.27 1.23
N VAL A 129 -14.85 5.12 1.21
CA VAL A 129 -15.69 5.19 0.01
C VAL A 129 -16.52 6.46 0.14
N ARG A 130 -16.36 7.39 -0.80
CA ARG A 130 -17.20 8.59 -0.87
C ARG A 130 -18.57 8.18 -1.39
N ASP A 131 -19.62 8.82 -0.89
CA ASP A 131 -21.03 8.61 -1.25
C ASP A 131 -21.73 7.31 -0.79
N TYR A 132 -21.11 6.47 0.06
CA TYR A 132 -21.79 5.26 0.57
C TYR A 132 -22.98 5.54 1.51
N LEU A 133 -23.00 6.71 2.15
CA LEU A 133 -24.09 7.18 3.02
C LEU A 133 -24.97 8.26 2.35
N GLY A 134 -24.69 8.58 1.08
CA GLY A 134 -25.33 9.68 0.36
C GLY A 134 -26.79 9.43 -0.01
N ASP A 135 -27.17 8.19 -0.34
CA ASP A 135 -28.50 7.94 -0.91
C ASP A 135 -29.63 7.79 0.12
N PHE A 136 -29.30 7.57 1.40
CA PHE A 136 -30.30 7.56 2.48
C PHE A 136 -30.50 8.93 3.16
N VAL A 137 -29.60 9.90 2.93
CA VAL A 137 -29.70 11.24 3.52
C VAL A 137 -30.10 12.28 2.47
N LYS A 138 -29.71 12.12 1.21
CA LYS A 138 -30.04 13.09 0.14
C LYS A 138 -31.50 13.02 -0.30
N SER A 139 -32.17 11.87 -0.12
CA SER A 139 -33.61 11.73 -0.34
C SER A 139 -34.48 12.37 0.76
N ARG A 140 -33.91 12.71 1.93
CA ARG A 140 -34.65 13.39 3.01
C ARG A 140 -34.50 14.92 3.00
N ILE A 141 -33.46 15.46 2.36
CA ILE A 141 -33.19 16.91 2.30
C ILE A 141 -33.79 17.57 1.04
N SER A 142 -34.07 16.80 -0.02
CA SER A 142 -34.69 17.35 -1.24
C SER A 142 -36.21 17.55 -1.15
N GLN A 143 -36.87 17.12 -0.08
CA GLN A 143 -38.31 17.33 0.12
C GLN A 143 -38.64 18.49 1.08
N SER A 144 -37.67 19.05 1.80
CA SER A 144 -37.87 20.16 2.75
C SER A 144 -37.46 21.53 2.22
N THR A 145 -37.06 21.64 0.94
CA THR A 145 -36.74 22.90 0.26
C THR A 145 -37.73 23.25 -0.85
N LEU A 146 -38.99 22.81 -0.71
CA LEU A 146 -40.10 23.37 -1.48
C LEU A 146 -40.90 24.33 -0.59
N GLY A 147 -40.36 25.54 -0.45
CA GLY A 147 -41.00 26.59 0.31
C GLY A 147 -40.05 27.76 0.45
N ILE A 148 -40.38 28.85 -0.22
CA ILE A 148 -39.76 30.18 -0.20
C ILE A 148 -38.83 30.44 -1.39
N CYS A 149 -39.47 30.77 -2.51
CA CYS A 149 -39.00 31.81 -3.45
C CYS A 149 -39.50 33.18 -2.91
N PRO A 150 -38.89 34.31 -3.34
CA PRO A 150 -38.99 35.62 -2.68
C PRO A 150 -40.40 36.20 -2.57
#